data_AF-E0Q1Q5-F1
#
_entry.id   AF-E0Q1Q5-F1
#
_cell.length_a   1.000
_cell.length_b   1.000
_cell.length_c   1.000
_cell.angle_alpha   90.00
_cell.angle_beta   90.00
_cell.angle_gamma   90.00
#
_symmetry.space_group_name_H-M   'P 1'
#
loop_
_entity.id
_entity.type
_entity.pdbx_description
1 polymer ?
#
loop_
_entity_poly.entity_id
_entity_poly.type
_entity_poly.pdbx_seq_one_letter_code
_entity_poly.pdbx_strand_id
1 'polypeptide(L)'
;MEQDIFGFEFPSFYHQFLLEWDEVDPYEIGDSGICLYAKEDLLERNETYQIEVDEPDFFMIGQEGDLAYFIKKNADDCIYENDLGALGSLEMQKVAATVYDFIDKVLEERL
;
A
#
# COMPACT_ATOMS: atom_id res chain seq x y z
N MET A 1 -15.52 14.17 -0.42
CA MET A 1 -15.33 12.89 0.28
C MET A 1 -14.75 11.97 -0.79
N GLU A 2 -13.49 11.56 -0.66
CA GLU A 2 -12.65 10.92 -1.70
C GLU A 2 -13.09 9.54 -2.20
N GLN A 3 -14.34 9.15 -1.93
CA GLN A 3 -14.93 7.88 -2.32
C GLN A 3 -15.12 7.74 -3.85
N ASP A 4 -14.95 8.81 -4.63
CA ASP A 4 -15.38 8.85 -6.04
C ASP A 4 -14.41 8.22 -7.06
N ILE A 5 -13.13 7.99 -6.72
CA ILE A 5 -12.14 7.51 -7.72
C ILE A 5 -11.86 6.01 -7.58
N PHE A 6 -11.72 5.51 -6.36
CA PHE A 6 -11.29 4.13 -6.11
C PHE A 6 -12.44 3.16 -5.83
N GLY A 7 -13.65 3.66 -5.56
CA GLY A 7 -14.82 2.82 -5.29
C GLY A 7 -14.84 2.17 -3.90
N PHE A 8 -13.95 2.58 -2.99
CA PHE A 8 -13.92 2.14 -1.59
C PHE A 8 -13.37 3.25 -0.67
N GLU A 9 -13.52 3.07 0.64
CA GLU A 9 -12.92 3.95 1.64
C GLU A 9 -11.53 3.45 2.04
N PHE A 10 -10.52 4.33 1.90
CA PHE A 10 -9.20 4.08 2.45
C PHE A 10 -9.25 3.91 3.98
N PRO A 11 -8.38 3.07 4.56
CA PRO A 11 -8.17 3.07 6.00
C PRO A 11 -7.81 4.46 6.50
N SER A 12 -8.22 4.76 7.74
CA SER A 12 -8.15 6.12 8.30
C SER A 12 -6.73 6.68 8.32
N PHE A 13 -5.75 5.88 8.78
CA PHE A 13 -4.37 6.34 8.86
C PHE A 13 -3.68 6.37 7.50
N TYR A 14 -4.01 5.47 6.59
CA TYR A 14 -3.48 5.53 5.24
C TYR A 14 -4.02 6.76 4.48
N HIS A 15 -5.30 7.05 4.65
CA HIS A 15 -5.90 8.25 4.09
C HIS A 15 -5.26 9.53 4.66
N GLN A 16 -5.04 9.58 5.98
CA GLN A 16 -4.34 10.69 6.62
C GLN A 16 -2.92 10.87 6.06
N PHE A 17 -2.17 9.78 5.90
CA PHE A 17 -0.84 9.80 5.30
C PHE A 17 -0.85 10.43 3.90
N LEU A 18 -1.78 10.04 3.03
CA LEU A 18 -1.92 10.63 1.69
C LEU A 18 -2.22 12.14 1.72
N LEU A 19 -2.93 12.63 2.74
CA LEU A 19 -3.21 14.05 2.90
C LEU A 19 -2.01 14.84 3.43
N GLU A 20 -1.18 14.21 4.26
CA GLU A 20 0.03 14.83 4.82
C GLU A 20 1.14 14.93 3.77
N TRP A 21 1.25 13.91 2.91
CA TRP A 21 2.25 13.78 1.86
C TRP A 21 1.62 14.00 0.47
N ASP A 22 0.90 15.10 0.29
CA ASP A 22 0.21 15.50 -0.95
C ASP A 22 1.20 15.90 -2.09
N GLU A 23 2.16 15.03 -2.38
CA GLU A 23 3.17 15.15 -3.44
C GLU A 23 2.89 14.16 -4.58
N VAL A 24 3.48 14.45 -5.75
CA VAL A 24 3.30 13.67 -6.99
C VAL A 24 4.36 12.57 -7.12
N ASP A 25 5.53 12.75 -6.50
CA ASP A 25 6.58 11.74 -6.49
C ASP A 25 6.23 10.60 -5.51
N PRO A 26 6.77 9.37 -5.65
CA PRO A 26 6.63 8.29 -4.67
C PRO A 26 7.38 8.53 -3.34
N TYR A 27 6.89 7.94 -2.24
CA TYR A 27 7.45 8.12 -0.90
C TYR A 27 8.49 7.04 -0.68
N GLU A 28 9.75 7.44 -0.77
CA GLU A 28 10.88 6.56 -0.48
C GLU A 28 11.08 6.45 1.04
N ILE A 29 10.99 5.23 1.58
CA ILE A 29 11.20 5.01 3.02
C ILE A 29 12.70 4.90 3.30
N GLY A 30 13.37 6.04 3.47
CA GLY A 30 14.83 6.11 3.60
C GLY A 30 15.55 5.44 2.41
N ASP A 31 16.67 4.75 2.65
CA ASP A 31 17.37 3.99 1.59
C ASP A 31 16.89 2.53 1.49
N SER A 32 15.67 2.20 1.91
CA SER A 32 15.20 0.81 2.02
C SER A 32 14.99 0.14 0.66
N GLY A 33 14.70 0.93 -0.37
CA GLY A 33 14.21 0.43 -1.66
C GLY A 33 12.70 0.22 -1.70
N ILE A 34 11.99 0.48 -0.59
CA ILE A 34 10.53 0.51 -0.53
C ILE A 34 10.04 1.90 -0.94
N CYS A 35 9.18 1.93 -1.97
CA CYS A 35 8.46 3.12 -2.37
C CYS A 35 6.94 2.93 -2.16
N LEU A 36 6.31 3.87 -1.46
CA LEU A 36 4.85 3.99 -1.44
C LEU A 36 4.41 4.89 -2.59
N TYR A 37 3.33 4.52 -3.27
CA TYR A 37 2.88 5.24 -4.45
C TYR A 37 2.23 6.57 -4.09
N ALA A 38 2.52 7.58 -4.93
CA ALA A 38 1.74 8.80 -4.93
C ALA A 38 0.28 8.48 -5.26
N LYS A 39 -0.62 9.32 -4.76
CA LYS A 39 -2.06 9.12 -4.92
C LYS A 39 -2.50 9.00 -6.39
N GLU A 40 -1.84 9.72 -7.28
CA GLU A 40 -2.13 9.73 -8.72
C GLU A 40 -1.80 8.39 -9.39
N ASP A 41 -0.80 7.67 -8.88
CA ASP A 41 -0.33 6.40 -9.46
C ASP A 41 -1.10 5.19 -8.93
N LEU A 42 -1.78 5.31 -7.78
CA LEU A 42 -2.44 4.19 -7.11
C LEU A 42 -3.37 3.40 -8.03
N LEU A 43 -4.19 4.11 -8.83
CA LEU A 43 -5.13 3.45 -9.74
C LEU A 43 -4.40 2.71 -10.86
N GLU A 44 -3.47 3.38 -11.56
CA GLU A 44 -2.71 2.80 -12.66
C GLU A 44 -1.94 1.54 -12.21
N ARG A 45 -1.33 1.59 -11.02
CA ARG A 45 -0.58 0.47 -10.48
C ARG A 45 -1.47 -0.72 -10.15
N ASN A 46 -2.62 -0.50 -9.52
CA ASN A 46 -3.57 -1.58 -9.23
C ASN A 46 -4.17 -2.19 -10.51
N GLU A 47 -4.39 -1.40 -11.56
CA GLU A 47 -4.82 -1.90 -12.88
C GLU A 47 -3.71 -2.72 -13.56
N THR A 48 -2.47 -2.22 -13.54
CA THR A 48 -1.31 -2.88 -14.16
C THR A 48 -1.08 -4.29 -13.61
N TYR A 49 -1.21 -4.45 -12.29
CA TYR A 49 -1.03 -5.73 -11.61
C TYR A 49 -2.34 -6.52 -11.44
N GLN A 50 -3.45 -6.04 -12.00
CA GLN A 50 -4.75 -6.71 -11.96
C GLN A 50 -5.22 -7.05 -10.53
N ILE A 51 -4.91 -6.21 -9.54
CA ILE A 51 -5.17 -6.48 -8.12
C ILE A 51 -6.65 -6.73 -7.86
N GLU A 52 -7.54 -6.02 -8.53
CA GLU A 52 -8.99 -6.23 -8.41
C GLU A 52 -9.44 -7.65 -8.83
N VAL A 53 -8.70 -8.29 -9.74
CA VAL A 53 -9.02 -9.65 -10.22
C VAL A 53 -8.45 -10.71 -9.28
N ASP A 54 -7.18 -10.57 -8.92
CA ASP A 54 -6.46 -11.61 -8.17
C ASP A 54 -6.68 -11.49 -6.65
N GLU A 55 -6.84 -10.27 -6.13
CA GLU A 55 -6.94 -9.94 -4.70
C GLU A 55 -8.00 -8.83 -4.44
N PRO A 56 -9.30 -9.08 -4.72
CA PRO A 56 -10.35 -8.05 -4.75
C PRO A 56 -10.57 -7.31 -3.42
N ASP A 57 -10.22 -7.93 -2.29
CA ASP A 57 -10.34 -7.30 -0.97
C ASP A 57 -9.19 -6.33 -0.66
N PHE A 58 -8.12 -6.37 -1.44
CA PHE A 58 -6.89 -5.62 -1.20
C PHE A 58 -6.65 -4.55 -2.26
N PHE A 59 -5.79 -3.61 -1.91
CA PHE A 59 -5.37 -2.51 -2.77
C PHE A 59 -3.90 -2.25 -2.56
N MET A 60 -3.13 -2.28 -3.65
CA MET A 60 -1.69 -2.11 -3.64
C MET A 60 -1.33 -0.64 -3.41
N ILE A 61 -0.37 -0.38 -2.53
CA ILE A 61 0.03 0.96 -2.10
C ILE A 61 1.52 1.25 -2.27
N GLY A 62 2.33 0.25 -2.61
CA GLY A 62 3.77 0.39 -2.77
C GLY A 62 4.46 -0.95 -3.03
N GLN A 63 5.77 -0.92 -3.24
CA GLN A 63 6.58 -2.12 -3.50
C GLN A 63 8.06 -1.96 -3.13
N GLU A 64 8.72 -3.11 -2.98
CA GLU A 64 10.18 -3.29 -3.00
C GLU A 64 10.50 -4.42 -4.00
N GLY A 65 10.91 -4.06 -5.21
CA GLY A 65 11.07 -5.05 -6.28
C GLY A 65 9.76 -5.78 -6.56
N ASP A 66 9.74 -7.11 -6.42
CA ASP A 66 8.56 -7.96 -6.63
C ASP A 66 7.69 -8.13 -5.36
N LEU A 67 8.16 -7.63 -4.20
CA LEU A 67 7.37 -7.62 -2.97
C LEU A 67 6.45 -6.39 -2.98
N ALA A 68 5.15 -6.59 -2.86
CA ALA A 68 4.15 -5.53 -2.86
C ALA A 68 3.53 -5.34 -1.48
N TYR A 69 3.15 -4.10 -1.19
CA TYR A 69 2.47 -3.71 0.04
C TYR A 69 1.04 -3.30 -0.25
N PHE A 70 0.14 -3.69 0.65
CA PHE A 70 -1.30 -3.58 0.47
C PHE A 70 -2.00 -3.04 1.71
N ILE A 71 -3.14 -2.42 1.47
CA ILE A 71 -4.19 -2.18 2.46
C ILE A 71 -5.39 -3.07 2.14
N LYS A 72 -6.24 -3.31 3.13
CA LYS A 72 -7.53 -3.97 2.92
C LYS A 72 -8.65 -2.95 2.77
N LYS A 73 -9.47 -3.08 1.73
CA LYS A 73 -10.57 -2.16 1.42
C LYS A 73 -11.64 -2.18 2.52
N ASN A 74 -12.12 -1.01 2.94
CA ASN A 74 -13.21 -0.86 3.93
C ASN A 74 -12.98 -1.64 5.24
N ALA A 75 -11.73 -1.77 5.67
CA ALA A 75 -11.33 -2.62 6.79
C ALA A 75 -10.45 -1.87 7.80
N ASP A 76 -9.44 -2.54 8.35
CA ASP A 76 -8.50 -1.98 9.32
C ASP A 76 -7.36 -1.19 8.66
N ASP A 77 -6.57 -0.49 9.49
CA ASP A 77 -5.41 0.30 9.07
C ASP A 77 -4.16 -0.54 8.80
N CYS A 78 -4.26 -1.88 8.82
CA CYS A 78 -3.08 -2.73 8.74
C CYS A 78 -2.45 -2.68 7.35
N ILE A 79 -1.12 -2.85 7.34
CA ILE A 79 -0.36 -3.05 6.12
C ILE A 79 -0.09 -4.54 5.94
N TYR A 80 -0.30 -5.00 4.73
CA TYR A 80 -0.09 -6.38 4.31
C TYR A 80 0.99 -6.43 3.23
N GLU A 81 1.62 -7.58 3.06
CA GLU A 81 2.57 -7.83 1.98
C GLU A 81 2.25 -9.14 1.26
N ASN A 82 2.62 -9.18 -0.01
CA ASN A 82 2.68 -10.42 -0.80
C ASN A 82 3.59 -10.24 -2.00
N ASP A 83 4.09 -11.36 -2.53
CA ASP A 83 4.86 -11.39 -3.77
C ASP A 83 3.90 -11.20 -4.96
N LEU A 84 4.25 -10.30 -5.88
CA LEU A 84 3.44 -10.01 -7.08
C LEU A 84 3.24 -11.23 -7.98
N GLY A 85 4.20 -12.17 -8.00
CA GLY A 85 4.10 -13.44 -8.72
C GLY A 85 3.22 -14.48 -8.02
N ALA A 86 2.75 -14.20 -6.80
CA ALA A 86 1.97 -15.12 -5.97
C ALA A 86 0.53 -14.65 -5.66
N LEU A 87 0.10 -13.53 -6.24
CA LEU A 87 -1.27 -13.02 -6.11
C LEU A 87 -2.31 -14.08 -6.52
N GLY A 88 -3.40 -14.17 -5.77
CA GLY A 88 -4.44 -15.19 -5.94
C GLY A 88 -4.03 -16.61 -5.53
N SER A 89 -2.78 -16.81 -5.08
CA SER A 89 -2.24 -18.13 -4.70
C SER A 89 -1.77 -18.20 -3.25
N LEU A 90 -1.12 -17.17 -2.73
CA LEU A 90 -0.66 -17.10 -1.35
C LEU A 90 -1.48 -16.10 -0.53
N GLU A 91 -1.68 -16.41 0.75
CA GLU A 91 -2.38 -15.51 1.67
C GLU A 91 -1.54 -14.25 1.96
N MET A 92 -2.19 -13.09 1.91
CA MET A 92 -1.64 -11.81 2.34
C MET A 92 -1.13 -11.86 3.78
N GLN A 93 0.11 -11.40 4.01
CA GLN A 93 0.73 -11.40 5.34
C GLN A 93 0.68 -10.01 5.96
N LYS A 94 0.13 -9.89 7.18
CA LYS A 94 0.14 -8.61 7.90
C LYS A 94 1.54 -8.29 8.41
N VAL A 95 2.05 -7.09 8.10
CA VAL A 95 3.40 -6.64 8.48
C VAL A 95 3.43 -5.47 9.45
N ALA A 96 2.37 -4.66 9.48
CA ALA A 96 2.24 -3.53 10.40
C ALA A 96 0.77 -3.26 10.76
N ALA A 97 0.55 -2.55 11.86
CA ALA A 97 -0.79 -2.18 12.31
C ALA A 97 -1.30 -0.88 11.66
N THR A 98 -0.39 0.00 11.23
CA THR A 98 -0.67 1.24 10.49
C THR A 98 0.44 1.52 9.48
N VAL A 99 0.21 2.45 8.54
CA VAL A 99 1.26 2.94 7.62
C VAL A 99 2.41 3.62 8.38
N TYR A 100 2.12 4.30 9.48
CA TYR A 100 3.15 4.94 10.30
C TYR A 100 4.00 3.89 11.03
N ASP A 101 3.38 2.87 11.64
CA ASP A 101 4.12 1.75 12.24
C ASP A 101 4.99 1.02 11.20
N PHE A 102 4.52 0.93 9.95
CA PHE A 102 5.28 0.33 8.85
C PHE A 102 6.52 1.17 8.52
N ILE A 103 6.35 2.48 8.30
CA ILE A 103 7.44 3.41 8.01
C ILE A 103 8.47 3.39 9.14
N ASP A 104 8.02 3.53 10.40
CA ASP A 104 8.90 3.53 11.56
C ASP A 104 9.68 2.23 11.68
N LYS A 105 9.01 1.07 11.53
CA LYS A 105 9.67 -0.25 11.56
C LYS A 105 10.74 -0.38 10.49
N VAL A 106 10.47 0.02 9.25
CA VAL A 106 11.43 -0.02 8.14
C VAL A 106 12.65 0.88 8.42
N LEU A 107 12.42 2.05 9.02
CA LEU A 107 13.50 2.97 9.39
C LEU A 107 14.32 2.43 10.58
N GLU A 108 13.69 1.81 11.57
CA GLU A 108 14.34 1.24 12.75
C GLU A 108 15.18 -0.01 12.44
N GLU A 109 14.71 -0.91 11.56
CA GLU A 109 15.43 -2.14 11.20
C GLU A 109 16.79 -1.89 10.50
N ARG A 110 17.10 -0.62 10.19
CA ARG A 110 18.32 -0.20 9.49
C ARG A 110 19.26 0.66 10.35
N LEU A 111 18.90 0.94 11.60
CA LEU A 111 19.77 1.56 12.62
C LEU A 111 20.62 0.50 13.34
#